data_AF-A0A2V5U7Y1-F1
#
_entry.id   AF-A0A2V5U7Y1-F1
#
_cell.length_a   1.000
_cell.length_b   1.000
_cell.length_c   1.000
_cell.angle_alpha   90.00
_cell.angle_beta   90.00
_cell.angle_gamma   90.00
#
_symmetry.space_group_name_H-M   'P 1'
#
loop_
_entity.id
_entity.type
_entity.pdbx_description
1 polymer ?
#
loop_
_entity_poly.entity_id
_entity_poly.type
_entity_poly.pdbx_seq_one_letter_code
_entity_poly.pdbx_strand_id
1 'polypeptide(L)'
;MDSTGQARLLKDVIQMWRDGTYTNDGSGNLVVDKPGRYVLLTDDTRIPRFQGAAVRDGEPVGRRLSTVGYDFPTDPTNNFLNLAGFFTFGQKLSGTLMLPFDHPTNPYRHKFHPDHDNLNARFDGPATEAYSTTRQIELEFTTAPPSGPASPDYGYSVMGGNYRETISGLHKTNLFVSGAFRLTRVSLIADLNPSPIP
;
A
#
# COMPACT_ATOMS: atom_id res chain seq x y z
N MET A 1 -0.87 2.31 9.55
CA MET A 1 -1.29 1.41 10.64
C MET A 1 -2.78 1.35 10.62
N ASP A 2 -3.37 0.15 10.64
CA ASP A 2 -4.81 0.03 10.81
C ASP A 2 -5.21 0.03 12.30
N SER A 3 -6.51 -0.09 12.57
CA SER A 3 -7.07 -0.15 13.93
C SER A 3 -6.66 -1.40 14.72
N THR A 4 -6.10 -2.43 14.07
CA THR A 4 -5.55 -3.62 14.74
C THR A 4 -4.06 -3.49 15.07
N GLY A 5 -3.43 -2.37 14.68
CA GLY A 5 -2.00 -2.17 14.84
C GLY A 5 -1.16 -2.88 13.77
N GLN A 6 -1.76 -3.34 12.67
CA GLN A 6 -1.02 -3.90 11.55
C GLN A 6 -0.44 -2.78 10.67
N ALA A 7 0.87 -2.82 10.46
CA ALA A 7 1.56 -2.00 9.47
C ALA A 7 1.41 -2.61 8.08
N ARG A 8 1.08 -1.80 7.08
CA ARG A 8 1.02 -2.23 5.68
C ARG A 8 1.68 -1.21 4.78
N LEU A 9 2.42 -1.69 3.80
CA LEU A 9 2.77 -0.90 2.63
C LEU A 9 1.65 -1.10 1.61
N LEU A 10 0.98 -0.01 1.21
CA LEU A 10 -0.15 -0.06 0.29
C LEU A 10 0.30 0.29 -1.12
N LYS A 11 -0.17 -0.44 -2.14
CA LYS A 11 -0.04 -0.03 -3.55
C LYS A 11 -0.77 1.28 -3.77
N ASP A 12 -2.01 1.30 -3.30
CA ASP A 12 -2.87 2.46 -3.33
C ASP A 12 -3.96 2.38 -2.27
N VAL A 13 -4.56 3.52 -2.01
CA VAL A 13 -5.72 3.67 -1.15
C VAL A 13 -6.59 4.80 -1.71
N ILE A 14 -7.90 4.60 -1.70
CA ILE A 14 -8.88 5.58 -2.17
C ILE A 14 -9.66 6.08 -0.96
N GLN A 15 -9.61 7.38 -0.72
CA GLN A 15 -10.51 8.03 0.22
C GLN A 15 -11.87 8.23 -0.43
N MET A 16 -12.91 7.72 0.22
CA MET A 16 -14.32 7.80 -0.19
C MET A 16 -15.17 8.34 0.96
N TRP A 17 -16.44 8.64 0.67
CA TRP A 17 -17.43 9.07 1.66
C TRP A 17 -18.45 7.96 1.93
N ARG A 18 -18.75 7.72 3.21
CA ARG A 18 -19.87 6.88 3.64
C ARG A 18 -20.97 7.76 4.20
N ASP A 19 -22.17 7.60 3.68
CA ASP A 19 -23.34 8.32 4.15
C ASP A 19 -23.68 7.97 5.61
N GLY A 20 -24.31 8.93 6.29
CA GLY A 20 -24.82 8.72 7.64
C GLY A 20 -26.12 7.91 7.63
N THR A 21 -26.50 7.38 8.79
CA THR A 21 -27.83 6.82 9.02
C THR A 21 -28.71 7.75 9.81
N TYR A 22 -30.00 7.55 9.65
CA TYR A 22 -31.04 8.27 10.38
C TYR A 22 -31.97 7.28 11.08
N THR A 23 -32.51 7.70 12.21
CA THR A 23 -33.54 6.99 12.98
C THR A 23 -34.61 7.99 13.43
N ASN A 24 -35.70 7.53 14.02
CA ASN A 24 -36.69 8.43 14.60
C ASN A 24 -36.48 8.55 16.11
N ASP A 25 -36.58 9.76 16.65
CA ASP A 25 -36.60 9.99 18.09
C ASP A 25 -37.93 9.55 18.73
N GLY A 26 -38.06 9.66 20.05
CA GLY A 26 -39.29 9.32 20.77
C GLY A 26 -40.52 10.17 20.40
N SER A 27 -40.33 11.25 19.66
CA SER A 27 -41.39 12.12 19.13
C SER A 27 -41.68 11.87 17.64
N GLY A 28 -41.00 10.91 17.01
CA GLY A 28 -41.15 10.57 15.60
C GLY A 28 -40.35 11.46 14.63
N ASN A 29 -39.48 12.34 15.12
CA ASN A 29 -38.65 13.18 14.25
C ASN A 29 -37.45 12.40 13.74
N LEU A 30 -37.10 12.58 12.46
CA LEU A 30 -35.91 12.00 11.87
C LEU A 30 -34.65 12.67 12.48
N VAL A 31 -33.83 11.88 13.16
CA VAL A 31 -32.56 12.30 13.77
C VAL A 31 -31.42 11.46 13.23
N VAL A 32 -30.20 12.02 13.25
CA VAL A 32 -29.00 11.29 12.84
C VAL A 32 -28.72 10.19 13.86
N ASP A 33 -28.61 8.95 13.38
CA ASP A 33 -28.16 7.80 14.16
C ASP A 33 -26.63 7.70 14.13
N LYS A 34 -26.04 7.64 12.93
CA LYS A 34 -24.59 7.69 12.73
C LYS A 34 -24.24 8.78 11.72
N PRO A 35 -23.31 9.70 12.03
CA PRO A 35 -22.89 10.71 11.07
C PRO A 35 -22.15 10.08 9.89
N GLY A 36 -22.27 10.71 8.72
CA GLY A 36 -21.45 10.37 7.56
C GLY A 36 -19.96 10.63 7.85
N ARG A 37 -19.08 9.84 7.21
CA ARG A 37 -17.64 9.95 7.44
C ARG A 37 -16.82 9.57 6.21
N TYR A 38 -15.61 10.10 6.15
CA TYR A 38 -14.60 9.58 5.22
C TYR A 38 -14.18 8.16 5.61
N VAL A 39 -13.89 7.36 4.59
CA VAL A 39 -13.38 5.99 4.70
C VAL A 39 -12.21 5.79 3.75
N LEU A 40 -11.39 4.77 4.01
CA LEU A 40 -10.27 4.39 3.15
C LEU A 40 -10.54 3.01 2.55
N LEU A 41 -10.44 2.89 1.23
CA LEU A 41 -10.62 1.65 0.50
C LEU A 41 -9.29 1.22 -0.13
N THR A 42 -8.94 -0.05 0.02
CA THR A 42 -7.89 -0.73 -0.73
C THR A 42 -8.47 -1.87 -1.59
N ASP A 43 -9.75 -2.19 -1.41
CA ASP A 43 -10.51 -3.14 -2.21
C ASP A 43 -11.39 -2.38 -3.22
N ASP A 44 -10.95 -2.35 -4.48
CA ASP A 44 -11.61 -1.59 -5.54
C ASP A 44 -13.04 -2.09 -5.82
N THR A 45 -13.35 -3.36 -5.49
CA THR A 45 -14.69 -3.93 -5.69
C THR A 45 -15.74 -3.27 -4.80
N ARG A 46 -15.31 -2.58 -3.73
CA ARG A 46 -16.19 -1.90 -2.78
C ARG A 46 -16.51 -0.47 -3.18
N ILE A 47 -15.81 0.12 -4.15
CA ILE A 47 -16.01 1.51 -4.58
C ILE A 47 -17.49 1.84 -4.86
N PRO A 48 -18.27 0.99 -5.58
CA PRO A 48 -19.69 1.29 -5.87
C PRO A 48 -20.60 1.34 -4.63
N ARG A 49 -20.10 0.96 -3.45
CA ARG A 49 -20.85 0.97 -2.19
C ARG A 49 -20.63 2.27 -1.38
N PHE A 50 -19.85 3.20 -1.90
CA PHE A 50 -19.51 4.46 -1.25
C PHE A 50 -19.67 5.63 -2.22
N GLN A 51 -19.76 6.85 -1.67
CA GLN A 51 -19.85 8.10 -2.43
C GLN A 51 -18.48 8.74 -2.64
N GLY A 52 -18.39 9.67 -3.59
CA GLY A 52 -17.18 10.46 -3.80
C GLY A 52 -16.79 11.28 -2.55
N ALA A 53 -15.49 11.35 -2.25
CA ALA A 53 -14.93 12.15 -1.16
C ALA A 53 -14.71 13.63 -1.53
N ALA A 54 -14.85 13.97 -2.81
CA ALA A 54 -14.73 15.33 -3.33
C ALA A 54 -15.60 15.48 -4.58
N VAL A 55 -15.75 16.71 -5.06
CA VAL A 55 -16.40 16.99 -6.35
C VAL A 55 -15.33 17.41 -7.35
N ARG A 56 -15.40 16.88 -8.57
CA ARG A 56 -14.59 17.29 -9.71
C ARG A 56 -15.51 17.39 -10.92
N ASP A 57 -15.54 18.55 -11.57
CA ASP A 57 -16.37 18.82 -12.75
C ASP A 57 -17.86 18.50 -12.54
N GLY A 58 -18.37 18.74 -11.33
CA GLY A 58 -19.76 18.47 -10.95
C GLY A 58 -20.03 17.03 -10.50
N GLU A 59 -19.08 16.11 -10.69
CA GLU A 59 -19.23 14.70 -10.33
C GLU A 59 -18.55 14.36 -9.00
N PRO A 60 -19.18 13.56 -8.12
CA PRO A 60 -18.54 13.01 -6.94
C PRO A 60 -17.40 12.04 -7.32
N VAL A 61 -16.21 12.26 -6.78
CA VAL A 61 -15.01 11.44 -7.03
C VAL A 61 -14.28 11.07 -5.74
N GLY A 62 -13.65 9.89 -5.74
CA GLY A 62 -12.69 9.50 -4.71
C GLY A 62 -11.34 10.21 -4.83
N ARG A 63 -10.56 10.24 -3.76
CA ARG A 63 -9.16 10.71 -3.79
C ARG A 63 -8.22 9.52 -3.66
N ARG A 64 -7.48 9.21 -4.73
CA ARG A 64 -6.51 8.11 -4.73
C ARG A 64 -5.13 8.62 -4.29
N LEU A 65 -4.51 7.87 -3.39
CA LEU A 65 -3.10 7.97 -3.01
C LEU A 65 -2.43 6.67 -3.46
N SER A 66 -1.29 6.75 -4.12
CA SER A 66 -0.59 5.58 -4.66
C SER A 66 0.89 5.65 -4.39
N THR A 67 1.50 4.49 -4.16
CA THR A 67 2.95 4.35 -4.12
C THR A 67 3.51 4.16 -5.53
N VAL A 68 4.77 4.52 -5.72
CA VAL A 68 5.50 4.30 -6.97
C VAL A 68 6.33 3.02 -6.89
N GLY A 69 6.33 2.21 -7.96
CA GLY A 69 7.43 1.27 -8.22
C GLY A 69 7.52 0.02 -7.36
N TYR A 70 6.38 -0.54 -6.94
CA TYR A 70 6.34 -1.89 -6.32
C TYR A 70 5.35 -2.79 -7.08
N ASP A 71 5.82 -3.97 -7.47
CA ASP A 71 4.99 -5.04 -8.03
C ASP A 71 4.29 -5.81 -6.89
N PHE A 72 3.23 -5.20 -6.35
CA PHE A 72 2.34 -5.90 -5.41
C PHE A 72 1.59 -7.03 -6.10
N PRO A 73 1.06 -8.01 -5.33
CA PRO A 73 0.18 -9.02 -5.87
C PRO A 73 -0.94 -8.38 -6.72
N THR A 74 -1.20 -8.95 -7.90
CA THR A 74 -2.18 -8.44 -8.86
C THR A 74 -3.60 -8.90 -8.50
N ASP A 75 -4.07 -8.58 -7.30
CA ASP A 75 -5.43 -8.89 -6.85
C ASP A 75 -6.11 -7.59 -6.39
N PRO A 76 -7.32 -7.27 -6.88
CA PRO A 76 -8.11 -6.11 -6.43
C PRO A 76 -8.34 -6.05 -4.92
N THR A 77 -8.23 -7.17 -4.21
CA THR A 77 -8.47 -7.30 -2.77
C THR A 77 -7.18 -7.42 -1.95
N ASN A 78 -6.03 -7.58 -2.61
CA ASN A 78 -4.73 -7.80 -1.98
C ASN A 78 -3.63 -6.99 -2.67
N ASN A 79 -3.79 -5.67 -2.66
CA ASN A 79 -2.87 -4.69 -3.22
C ASN A 79 -1.92 -4.10 -2.16
N PHE A 80 -1.55 -4.87 -1.14
CA PHE A 80 -0.71 -4.41 -0.05
C PHE A 80 0.30 -5.48 0.40
N LEU A 81 1.31 -5.05 1.15
CA LEU A 81 2.24 -5.90 1.85
C LEU A 81 2.09 -5.67 3.35
N ASN A 82 1.76 -6.72 4.10
CA ASN A 82 1.85 -6.68 5.56
C ASN A 82 3.31 -6.57 5.97
N LEU A 83 3.60 -5.65 6.88
CA LEU A 83 4.92 -5.48 7.47
C LEU A 83 4.94 -6.08 8.87
N ALA A 84 5.97 -6.85 9.18
CA ALA A 84 6.25 -7.37 10.50
C ALA A 84 6.98 -6.33 11.36
N GLY A 85 6.81 -6.39 12.68
CA GLY A 85 7.45 -5.49 13.63
C GLY A 85 6.51 -4.39 14.14
N PHE A 86 7.09 -3.31 14.69
CA PHE A 86 6.35 -2.26 15.36
C PHE A 86 6.62 -0.90 14.73
N PHE A 87 5.54 -0.17 14.47
CA PHE A 87 5.59 1.21 13.99
C PHE A 87 5.70 2.19 15.15
N THR A 88 6.92 2.31 15.70
CA THR A 88 7.25 3.24 16.78
C THR A 88 8.76 3.52 16.78
N PHE A 89 9.19 4.55 17.51
CA PHE A 89 10.60 4.93 17.56
C PHE A 89 11.49 3.85 18.19
N GLY A 90 12.70 3.72 17.65
CA GLY A 90 13.67 2.69 18.05
C GLY A 90 13.28 1.28 17.62
N GLN A 91 12.19 1.13 16.87
CA GLN A 91 11.73 -0.14 16.32
C GLN A 91 11.82 -0.12 14.80
N LYS A 92 11.58 -1.29 14.22
CA LYS A 92 11.60 -1.48 12.78
C LYS A 92 10.35 -2.16 12.26
N LEU A 93 10.04 -1.86 11.00
CA LEU A 93 9.13 -2.63 10.18
C LEU A 93 9.91 -3.37 9.09
N SER A 94 9.53 -4.60 8.81
CA SER A 94 10.17 -5.41 7.77
C SER A 94 9.13 -6.08 6.88
N GLY A 95 9.44 -6.22 5.59
CA GLY A 95 8.57 -6.88 4.63
C GLY A 95 9.37 -7.53 3.51
N THR A 96 8.77 -8.49 2.82
CA THR A 96 9.37 -9.14 1.64
C THR A 96 8.42 -9.04 0.47
N LEU A 97 8.89 -8.47 -0.64
CA LEU A 97 8.20 -8.50 -1.92
C LEU A 97 8.91 -9.51 -2.82
N MET A 98 8.16 -10.44 -3.38
CA MET A 98 8.65 -11.40 -4.34
C MET A 98 8.00 -11.11 -5.69
N LEU A 99 8.83 -10.97 -6.72
CA LEU A 99 8.43 -10.88 -8.11
C LEU A 99 8.73 -12.23 -8.78
N PRO A 100 7.72 -13.06 -9.06
CA PRO A 100 7.91 -14.36 -9.70
C PRO A 100 8.59 -14.26 -11.08
N PHE A 101 9.31 -15.30 -11.47
CA PHE A 101 10.01 -15.38 -12.77
C PHE A 101 9.09 -15.23 -13.99
N ASP A 102 7.81 -15.59 -13.85
CA ASP A 102 6.80 -15.54 -14.91
C ASP A 102 5.94 -14.26 -14.88
N HIS A 103 6.15 -13.39 -13.88
CA HIS A 103 5.37 -12.17 -13.73
C HIS A 103 5.52 -11.25 -14.96
N PRO A 104 4.44 -10.61 -15.46
CA PRO A 104 4.49 -9.79 -16.67
C PRO A 104 5.45 -8.60 -16.62
N THR A 105 5.76 -8.08 -15.43
CA THR A 105 6.69 -6.97 -15.21
C THR A 105 8.08 -7.42 -14.76
N ASN A 106 8.34 -8.73 -14.71
CA ASN A 106 9.66 -9.25 -14.36
C ASN A 106 10.70 -8.78 -15.41
N PRO A 107 11.81 -8.15 -15.01
CA PRO A 107 12.79 -7.60 -15.94
C PRO A 107 13.52 -8.64 -16.78
N TYR A 108 13.51 -9.92 -16.40
CA TYR A 108 14.07 -11.00 -17.20
C TYR A 108 13.12 -11.54 -18.27
N ARG A 109 11.83 -11.19 -18.19
CA ARG A 109 10.80 -11.77 -19.03
C ARG A 109 10.36 -10.80 -20.10
N HIS A 110 10.54 -11.20 -21.35
CA HIS A 110 10.12 -10.44 -22.53
C HIS A 110 9.17 -11.30 -23.36
N LYS A 111 7.89 -10.89 -23.43
CA LYS A 111 6.81 -11.65 -24.09
C LYS A 111 7.11 -12.08 -25.54
N PHE A 112 7.98 -11.35 -26.24
CA PHE A 112 8.23 -11.53 -27.68
C PHE A 112 9.70 -11.83 -28.00
N HIS A 113 10.56 -12.06 -27.00
CA HIS A 113 11.95 -12.42 -27.24
C HIS A 113 12.15 -13.90 -26.94
N PRO A 114 12.51 -14.75 -27.93
CA PRO A 114 12.62 -16.20 -27.77
C PRO A 114 13.48 -16.67 -26.60
N ASP A 115 14.56 -15.94 -26.27
CA ASP A 115 15.47 -16.33 -25.18
C ASP A 115 15.03 -15.83 -23.78
N HIS A 116 13.83 -15.24 -23.68
CA HIS A 116 13.33 -14.57 -22.47
C HIS A 116 11.81 -14.72 -22.27
N ASP A 117 11.20 -15.74 -22.87
CA ASP A 117 9.75 -15.94 -22.79
C ASP A 117 9.35 -17.11 -21.87
N ASN A 118 10.35 -17.85 -21.33
CA ASN A 118 10.23 -19.08 -20.56
C ASN A 118 9.67 -20.26 -21.37
N LEU A 119 9.90 -20.28 -22.69
CA LEU A 119 9.54 -21.39 -23.58
C LEU A 119 10.80 -22.02 -24.17
N ASN A 120 10.69 -23.30 -24.52
CA ASN A 120 11.78 -23.99 -25.21
C ASN A 120 11.90 -23.47 -26.66
N ALA A 121 12.99 -23.85 -27.34
CA ALA A 121 13.25 -23.43 -28.73
C ALA A 121 12.17 -23.83 -29.77
N ARG A 122 11.26 -24.75 -29.42
CA ARG A 122 10.12 -25.16 -30.27
C ARG A 122 8.82 -24.41 -29.92
N PHE A 123 8.84 -23.59 -28.86
CA PHE A 123 7.68 -22.90 -28.30
C PHE A 123 6.52 -23.83 -27.91
N ASP A 124 6.81 -25.11 -27.63
CA ASP A 124 5.82 -26.14 -27.31
C ASP A 124 5.91 -26.67 -25.87
N GLY A 125 6.83 -26.10 -25.07
CA GLY A 125 7.03 -26.46 -23.67
C GLY A 125 7.85 -25.40 -22.92
N PRO A 126 7.98 -25.51 -21.59
CA PRO A 126 8.65 -24.50 -20.77
C PRO A 126 10.18 -24.57 -20.84
N ALA A 127 10.83 -23.42 -20.61
CA ALA A 127 12.26 -23.29 -20.33
C ALA A 127 12.48 -22.32 -19.16
N THR A 128 13.61 -22.47 -18.45
CA THR A 128 13.98 -21.59 -17.33
C THR A 128 14.93 -20.52 -17.82
N GLU A 129 14.40 -19.35 -18.15
CA GLU A 129 15.16 -18.23 -18.72
C GLU A 129 15.09 -16.98 -17.84
N ALA A 130 13.95 -16.77 -17.19
CA ALA A 130 13.75 -15.72 -16.21
C ALA A 130 13.99 -16.21 -14.78
N TYR A 131 14.30 -15.26 -13.89
CA TYR A 131 14.52 -15.50 -12.47
C TYR A 131 13.55 -14.71 -11.61
N SER A 132 13.13 -15.29 -10.49
CA SER A 132 12.38 -14.55 -9.47
C SER A 132 13.29 -13.53 -8.80
N THR A 133 12.77 -12.33 -8.57
CA THR A 133 13.47 -11.28 -7.81
C THR A 133 12.82 -11.13 -6.44
N THR A 134 13.62 -11.04 -5.38
CA THR A 134 13.13 -10.84 -4.02
C THR A 134 13.71 -9.56 -3.44
N ARG A 135 12.84 -8.73 -2.86
CA ARG A 135 13.15 -7.46 -2.22
C ARG A 135 12.79 -7.56 -0.74
N GLN A 136 13.80 -7.61 0.11
CA GLN A 136 13.64 -7.62 1.57
C GLN A 136 13.84 -6.20 2.10
N ILE A 137 12.77 -5.60 2.62
CA ILE A 137 12.70 -4.19 3.01
C ILE A 137 12.71 -4.08 4.52
N GLU A 138 13.46 -3.12 5.04
CA GLU A 138 13.49 -2.73 6.44
C GLU A 138 13.38 -1.20 6.58
N LEU A 139 12.50 -0.76 7.48
CA LEU A 139 12.26 0.62 7.87
C LEU A 139 12.54 0.74 9.36
N GLU A 140 13.72 1.24 9.73
CA GLU A 140 14.07 1.52 11.12
C GLU A 140 13.65 2.96 11.47
N PHE A 141 12.86 3.15 12.52
CA PHE A 141 12.34 4.46 12.92
C PHE A 141 13.23 5.12 13.97
N THR A 142 13.76 6.30 13.67
CA THR A 142 14.72 7.01 14.54
C THR A 142 14.01 8.03 15.44
N THR A 143 14.48 8.20 16.68
CA THR A 143 13.92 9.17 17.65
C THR A 143 14.16 10.64 17.25
N ALA A 144 15.16 10.88 16.40
CA ALA A 144 15.42 12.17 15.78
C ALA A 144 15.37 12.04 14.25
N PRO A 145 15.07 13.12 13.51
CA PRO A 145 15.06 13.08 12.04
C PRO A 145 16.41 12.59 11.49
N PRO A 146 16.41 11.64 10.53
CA PRO A 146 17.64 11.07 9.99
C PRO A 146 18.44 12.06 9.13
N SER A 147 17.80 13.12 8.62
CA SER A 147 18.44 14.16 7.82
C SER A 147 17.65 15.47 7.84
N GLY A 148 18.35 16.60 7.84
CA GLY A 148 17.75 17.93 7.79
C GLY A 148 17.39 18.50 9.18
N PRO A 149 16.89 19.75 9.23
CA PRO A 149 16.51 20.39 10.48
C PRO A 149 15.33 19.66 11.12
N ALA A 150 15.25 19.70 12.45
CA ALA A 150 14.11 19.15 13.17
C ALA A 150 12.83 19.85 12.75
N SER A 151 11.95 19.10 12.06
CA SER A 151 10.57 19.54 11.87
C SER A 151 9.88 19.54 13.23
N PRO A 152 9.19 20.62 13.62
CA PRO A 152 8.38 20.65 14.84
C PRO A 152 7.33 19.53 14.91
N ASP A 153 6.95 18.98 13.75
CA ASP A 153 5.99 17.90 13.61
C ASP A 153 6.58 16.49 13.77
N TYR A 154 7.89 16.35 13.94
CA TYR A 154 8.55 15.05 14.09
C TYR A 154 8.12 14.37 15.39
N GLY A 155 7.59 13.15 15.27
CA GLY A 155 6.96 12.40 16.37
C GLY A 155 5.46 12.65 16.53
N TYR A 156 4.88 13.57 15.76
CA TYR A 156 3.43 13.78 15.74
C TYR A 156 2.80 13.47 14.38
N SER A 157 3.07 14.30 13.37
CA SER A 157 2.54 14.13 12.01
C SER A 157 3.61 13.72 11.00
N VAL A 158 4.88 13.74 11.43
CA VAL A 158 6.04 13.31 10.64
C VAL A 158 6.84 12.27 11.43
N MET A 159 7.30 11.22 10.76
CA MET A 159 8.29 10.27 11.28
C MET A 159 9.29 9.92 10.20
N GLY A 160 10.41 9.34 10.56
CA GLY A 160 11.41 8.90 9.60
C GLY A 160 12.42 7.96 10.23
N GLY A 161 13.44 7.66 9.44
CA GLY A 161 14.60 6.91 9.90
C GLY A 161 15.37 6.30 8.75
N ASN A 162 15.94 5.13 8.97
CA ASN A 162 16.85 4.49 8.03
C ASN A 162 16.13 3.39 7.26
N TYR A 163 16.18 3.50 5.94
CA TYR A 163 15.77 2.46 5.01
C TYR A 163 16.95 1.54 4.74
N ARG A 164 16.70 0.24 4.75
CA ARG A 164 17.62 -0.79 4.25
C ARG A 164 16.85 -1.76 3.38
N GLU A 165 17.45 -2.17 2.28
CA GLU A 165 16.88 -3.18 1.41
C GLU A 165 17.95 -4.12 0.87
N THR A 166 17.62 -5.42 0.86
CA THR A 166 18.41 -6.43 0.17
C THR A 166 17.61 -6.95 -1.02
N ILE A 167 18.19 -6.85 -2.21
CA ILE A 167 17.61 -7.34 -3.46
C ILE A 167 18.40 -8.55 -3.93
N SER A 168 17.72 -9.68 -4.12
CA SER A 168 18.30 -10.91 -4.66
C SER A 168 17.56 -11.35 -5.92
N GLY A 169 18.22 -12.15 -6.76
CA GLY A 169 17.66 -12.64 -8.02
C GLY A 169 17.83 -11.69 -9.22
N LEU A 170 18.13 -10.40 -8.98
CA LEU A 170 18.43 -9.42 -10.05
C LEU A 170 19.91 -9.40 -10.47
N HIS A 171 20.80 -9.90 -9.61
CA HIS A 171 22.23 -9.94 -9.83
C HIS A 171 22.81 -11.23 -9.22
N LYS A 172 24.02 -11.63 -9.67
CA LYS A 172 24.72 -12.84 -9.18
C LYS A 172 25.01 -12.80 -7.67
N THR A 173 25.04 -11.61 -7.11
CA THR A 173 25.17 -11.33 -5.69
C THR A 173 24.02 -10.45 -5.25
N ASN A 174 23.70 -10.47 -3.95
CA ASN A 174 22.72 -9.56 -3.39
C ASN A 174 23.17 -8.10 -3.59
N LEU A 175 22.19 -7.25 -3.90
CA LEU A 175 22.36 -5.81 -3.94
C LEU A 175 21.83 -5.23 -2.62
N PHE A 176 22.58 -4.29 -2.05
CA PHE A 176 22.23 -3.64 -0.79
C PHE A 176 21.94 -2.17 -1.06
N VAL A 177 20.77 -1.70 -0.65
CA VAL A 177 20.33 -0.31 -0.78
C VAL A 177 20.09 0.25 0.62
N SER A 178 20.49 1.49 0.86
CA SER A 178 20.18 2.18 2.11
C SER A 178 20.05 3.68 1.93
N GLY A 179 19.36 4.33 2.85
CA GLY A 179 19.19 5.78 2.86
C GLY A 179 18.25 6.23 3.96
N ALA A 180 18.06 7.54 4.10
CA ALA A 180 17.06 8.08 4.99
C ALA A 180 15.66 8.06 4.32
N PHE A 181 14.61 7.84 5.10
CA PHE A 181 13.23 8.02 4.67
C PHE A 181 12.46 8.95 5.61
N ARG A 182 11.39 9.54 5.09
CA ARG A 182 10.41 10.34 5.85
C ARG A 182 9.00 9.94 5.46
N LEU A 183 8.15 9.79 6.46
CA LEU A 183 6.71 9.58 6.33
C LEU A 183 6.00 10.82 6.88
N THR A 184 4.99 11.28 6.14
CA THR A 184 4.07 12.32 6.57
C THR A 184 2.69 11.70 6.69
N ARG A 185 2.00 11.95 7.81
CA ARG A 185 0.65 11.45 8.03
C ARG A 185 -0.34 12.20 7.15
N VAL A 186 -1.07 11.46 6.33
CA VAL A 186 -2.06 12.00 5.38
C VAL A 186 -3.51 11.75 5.78
N SER A 187 -3.75 10.86 6.76
CA SER A 187 -5.08 10.53 7.26
C SER A 187 -5.02 10.05 8.71
N LEU A 188 -6.09 10.29 9.47
CA LEU A 188 -6.31 9.76 10.82
C LEU A 188 -7.25 8.53 10.82
N ILE A 189 -7.80 8.16 9.66
CA ILE A 189 -8.72 7.04 9.52
C ILE A 189 -7.93 5.75 9.64
N ALA A 190 -8.19 4.98 10.69
CA ALA A 190 -7.49 3.72 10.97
C ALA A 190 -8.14 2.50 10.30
N ASP A 191 -9.40 2.61 9.87
CA ASP A 191 -10.12 1.48 9.26
C ASP A 191 -9.90 1.47 7.74
N LEU A 192 -9.42 0.33 7.22
CA LEU A 192 -9.41 0.03 5.80
C LEU A 192 -10.61 -0.84 5.45
N ASN A 193 -11.24 -0.57 4.32
CA ASN A 193 -12.37 -1.35 3.80
C ASN A 193 -13.48 -1.57 4.85
N PRO A 194 -14.01 -0.52 5.49
CA PRO A 194 -15.10 -0.70 6.45
C PRO A 194 -16.33 -1.31 5.78
N SER A 195 -17.23 -1.88 6.59
CA SER A 195 -18.54 -2.30 6.09
C SER A 195 -19.24 -1.12 5.41
N PRO A 196 -19.82 -1.34 4.22
CA PRO A 196 -20.61 -0.32 3.54
C PRO A 196 -21.91 -0.03 4.29
N ILE A 197 -22.39 -1.01 5.06
CA ILE A 197 -23.52 -0.86 5.96
C ILE A 197 -22.99 -0.51 7.35
N PRO A 198 -23.52 0.53 8.01
CA PRO A 198 -23.07 0.99 9.32
C PRO A 198 -23.23 -0.01 10.46
#